data_AF-A0A1I6H2P6-F1
#
_entry.id   AF-A0A1I6H2P6-F1
#
_cell.length_a   1.000
_cell.length_b   1.000
_cell.length_c   1.000
_cell.angle_alpha   90.00
_cell.angle_beta   90.00
_cell.angle_gamma   90.00
#
_symmetry.space_group_name_H-M   'P 1'
#
loop_
_entity.id
_entity.type
_entity.pdbx_description
1 polymer ?
#
loop_
_entity_poly.entity_id
_entity_poly.type
_entity_poly.pdbx_seq_one_letter_code
_entity_poly.pdbx_strand_id
1 'polypeptide(L)'
;MKNRISITVSDIRGAKHYSVSAFLKKFVLLVLAVSLFMSLLVVLGFIWTYQQYEQIKYQQYQSESAYLARMAQYQVQRDRIAEQKQQLLYELSTTERQVVFLDETLRSLEDLVGSPHGQDEYPIEERVKLLQLSALEKQFLLQALPTGRPVSNFQGVSSGYGWRQHPVRGTREFHSGIDYRGSRGDGVIATADGIVEYASYNKGSGYGNLIILSHAFGFRTFYAHLDTMNVRAGQYVHSGDLIGTIGNTGVSTGPHLHYEVTFIQRKLDPAPFVEWNLENYENIFEQVEGVPWGSLVQAVHQQVQKTERLLSQKGFESEAN
;
A
#
# COMPACT_ATOMS: atom_id res chain seq x y z
N MET A 1 21.46 -73.45 -101.56
CA MET A 1 21.26 -74.83 -101.03
C MET A 1 21.80 -75.03 -99.61
N LYS A 2 21.70 -74.06 -98.68
CA LYS A 2 22.02 -74.29 -97.25
C LYS A 2 21.01 -73.51 -96.41
N ASN A 3 20.48 -74.10 -95.34
CA ASN A 3 19.49 -73.57 -94.40
C ASN A 3 18.03 -74.02 -94.58
N ARG A 4 17.82 -75.33 -94.76
CA ARG A 4 16.55 -75.99 -94.38
C ARG A 4 16.90 -77.18 -93.49
N ILE A 5 16.31 -77.24 -92.31
CA ILE A 5 16.37 -78.41 -91.42
C ILE A 5 15.08 -79.19 -91.69
N SER A 6 15.24 -80.43 -92.14
CA SER A 6 14.15 -81.36 -92.41
C SER A 6 13.97 -82.28 -91.20
N ILE A 7 12.83 -82.17 -90.52
CA ILE A 7 12.46 -83.10 -89.46
C ILE A 7 11.62 -84.20 -90.13
N THR A 8 12.11 -85.43 -90.10
CA THR A 8 11.43 -86.60 -90.66
C THR A 8 10.89 -87.42 -89.51
N VAL A 9 9.57 -87.53 -89.43
CA VAL A 9 8.88 -88.41 -88.47
C VAL A 9 8.35 -89.60 -89.27
N SER A 10 8.82 -90.80 -88.95
CA SER A 10 8.45 -92.05 -89.63
C SER A 10 7.48 -92.87 -88.78
N ASP A 11 6.35 -93.27 -89.36
CA ASP A 11 5.38 -94.20 -88.77
C ASP A 11 5.03 -95.32 -89.78
N ILE A 12 4.35 -96.37 -89.33
CA ILE A 12 3.95 -97.56 -90.12
C ILE A 12 3.09 -97.27 -91.35
N ARG A 13 2.62 -96.02 -91.52
CA ARG A 13 1.81 -95.56 -92.67
C ARG A 13 2.57 -94.62 -93.62
N GLY A 14 3.88 -94.43 -93.43
CA GLY A 14 4.76 -93.65 -94.31
C GLY A 14 5.50 -92.50 -93.61
N ALA A 15 6.54 -91.98 -94.27
CA ALA A 15 7.34 -90.87 -93.77
C ALA A 15 6.78 -89.52 -94.28
N LYS A 16 6.54 -88.57 -93.36
CA LYS A 16 6.20 -87.18 -93.72
C LYS A 16 7.40 -86.27 -93.45
N HIS A 17 7.79 -85.50 -94.47
CA HIS A 17 8.88 -84.53 -94.38
C HIS A 17 8.32 -83.12 -94.16
N TYR A 18 8.71 -82.47 -93.07
CA TYR A 18 8.39 -81.07 -92.83
C TYR A 18 9.66 -80.23 -93.00
N SER A 19 9.68 -79.33 -93.99
CA SER A 19 10.80 -78.43 -94.23
C SER A 19 10.53 -77.05 -93.64
N VAL A 20 11.32 -76.64 -92.66
CA VAL A 20 11.16 -75.33 -92.01
C VAL A 20 12.07 -74.30 -92.69
N SER A 21 11.53 -73.12 -93.05
CA SER A 21 12.29 -72.05 -93.70
C SER A 21 13.17 -71.29 -92.69
N ALA A 22 14.37 -70.85 -93.09
CA ALA A 22 15.27 -70.04 -92.23
C ALA A 22 14.61 -68.73 -91.73
N PHE A 23 13.63 -68.22 -92.47
CA PHE A 23 12.77 -67.12 -92.08
C PHE A 23 11.95 -67.45 -90.83
N LEU A 24 11.34 -68.64 -90.76
CA LEU A 24 10.53 -69.06 -89.62
C LEU A 24 11.38 -69.17 -88.33
N LYS A 25 12.64 -69.61 -88.41
CA LYS A 25 13.55 -69.63 -87.23
C LYS A 25 13.85 -68.23 -86.70
N LYS A 26 14.18 -67.28 -87.58
CA LYS A 26 14.44 -65.88 -87.19
C LYS A 26 13.18 -65.21 -86.65
N PHE A 27 12.03 -65.51 -87.24
CA PHE A 27 10.73 -65.04 -86.76
C PHE A 27 10.39 -65.59 -85.37
N VAL A 28 10.55 -66.89 -85.12
CA VAL A 28 10.33 -67.51 -83.79
C VAL A 28 11.29 -66.93 -82.75
N LEU A 29 12.58 -66.75 -83.08
CA LEU A 29 13.55 -66.11 -82.18
C LEU A 29 13.19 -64.65 -81.87
N LEU A 30 12.71 -63.90 -82.85
CA LEU A 30 12.25 -62.53 -82.66
C LEU A 30 11.00 -62.47 -81.78
N VAL A 31 10.02 -63.35 -82.00
CA VAL A 31 8.82 -63.46 -81.16
C VAL A 31 9.19 -63.83 -79.72
N LEU A 32 10.11 -64.77 -79.52
CA LEU A 32 10.63 -65.12 -78.19
C LEU A 32 11.36 -63.95 -77.54
N ALA A 33 12.23 -63.25 -78.28
CA ALA A 33 12.95 -62.08 -77.76
C ALA A 33 12.00 -60.95 -77.37
N VAL A 34 10.97 -60.67 -78.19
CA VAL A 34 9.93 -59.68 -77.89
C VAL A 34 9.09 -60.13 -76.70
N SER A 35 8.72 -61.40 -76.60
CA SER A 35 7.97 -61.94 -75.44
C SER A 35 8.78 -61.83 -74.15
N LEU A 36 10.08 -62.12 -74.19
CA LEU A 36 11.00 -62.02 -73.05
C LEU A 36 11.24 -60.56 -72.66
N PHE A 37 11.32 -59.65 -73.65
CA PHE A 37 11.39 -58.21 -73.41
C PHE A 37 10.10 -57.66 -72.80
N MET A 38 8.94 -58.08 -73.29
CA MET A 38 7.64 -57.71 -72.72
C MET A 38 7.48 -58.25 -71.30
N SER A 39 7.91 -59.49 -71.02
CA SER A 39 7.87 -60.03 -69.65
C SER A 39 8.82 -59.27 -68.72
N LEU A 40 10.02 -58.89 -69.20
CA LEU A 40 10.95 -58.05 -68.44
C LEU A 40 10.35 -56.68 -68.10
N LEU A 41 9.70 -56.01 -69.06
CA LEU A 41 9.03 -54.73 -68.81
C LEU A 41 7.91 -54.85 -67.78
N VAL A 42 7.15 -55.94 -67.80
CA VAL A 42 6.12 -56.21 -66.79
C VAL A 42 6.76 -56.40 -65.41
N VAL A 43 7.86 -57.16 -65.32
CA VAL A 43 8.58 -57.37 -64.05
C VAL A 43 9.15 -56.05 -63.52
N LEU A 44 9.79 -55.25 -64.37
CA LEU A 44 10.34 -53.94 -63.98
C LEU A 44 9.24 -52.97 -63.57
N GLY A 45 8.11 -52.96 -64.28
CA GLY A 45 6.92 -52.20 -63.92
C GLY A 45 6.40 -52.61 -62.54
N PHE A 46 6.36 -53.91 -62.24
CA PHE A 46 5.95 -54.44 -60.95
C PHE A 46 6.92 -54.04 -59.82
N ILE A 47 8.22 -54.06 -60.06
CA ILE A 47 9.23 -53.61 -59.10
C ILE A 47 9.08 -52.11 -58.83
N TRP A 48 8.88 -51.30 -59.89
CA TRP A 48 8.72 -49.85 -59.76
C TRP A 48 7.43 -49.49 -59.01
N THR A 49 6.30 -50.12 -59.32
CA THR A 49 5.04 -49.89 -58.59
C THR A 49 5.13 -50.37 -57.15
N TYR A 50 5.81 -51.49 -56.88
CA TYR A 50 6.08 -51.95 -55.52
C TYR A 50 6.93 -50.95 -54.72
N GLN A 51 7.99 -50.39 -55.33
CA GLN A 51 8.78 -49.32 -54.70
C GLN A 51 7.96 -48.06 -54.43
N GLN A 52 7.12 -47.63 -55.38
CA GLN A 52 6.23 -46.48 -55.19
C GLN A 52 5.22 -46.72 -54.06
N TYR A 53 4.66 -47.94 -53.98
CA TYR A 53 3.77 -48.35 -52.90
C TYR A 53 4.45 -48.24 -51.52
N GLU A 54 5.66 -48.76 -51.37
CA GLU A 54 6.43 -48.66 -50.11
C GLU A 54 6.78 -47.21 -49.77
N GLN A 55 7.11 -46.38 -50.75
CA GLN A 55 7.43 -44.97 -50.53
C GLN A 55 6.22 -44.16 -50.04
N ILE A 56 5.04 -44.38 -50.64
CA ILE A 56 3.78 -43.76 -50.21
C ILE A 56 3.41 -44.20 -48.79
N LYS A 57 3.52 -45.51 -48.52
CA LYS A 57 3.26 -46.08 -47.20
C LYS A 57 4.18 -45.49 -46.13
N TYR A 58 5.46 -45.30 -46.46
CA TYR A 58 6.44 -44.66 -45.58
C TYR A 58 6.12 -43.19 -45.30
N GLN A 59 5.77 -42.41 -46.33
CA GLN A 59 5.34 -41.02 -46.18
C GLN A 59 4.07 -40.89 -45.33
N GLN A 60 3.10 -41.78 -45.54
CA GLN A 60 1.87 -41.82 -44.77
C GLN A 60 2.19 -42.06 -43.28
N TYR A 61 3.04 -43.04 -42.98
CA TYR A 61 3.48 -43.31 -41.60
C TYR A 61 4.18 -42.10 -40.96
N GLN A 62 5.09 -41.43 -41.68
CA GLN A 62 5.72 -40.20 -41.19
C GLN A 62 4.71 -39.09 -40.95
N SER A 63 3.77 -38.87 -41.86
CA SER A 63 2.74 -37.82 -41.74
C SER A 63 1.81 -38.07 -40.54
N GLU A 64 1.47 -39.33 -40.27
CA GLU A 64 0.67 -39.74 -39.11
C GLU A 64 1.44 -39.50 -37.82
N SER A 65 2.72 -39.87 -37.76
CA SER A 65 3.57 -39.61 -36.59
C SER A 65 3.75 -38.10 -36.32
N ALA A 66 3.92 -37.29 -37.37
CA ALA A 66 4.02 -35.83 -37.25
C ALA A 66 2.70 -35.18 -36.81
N TYR A 67 1.56 -35.69 -37.31
CA TYR A 67 0.23 -35.26 -36.89
C TYR A 67 -0.01 -35.55 -35.40
N LEU A 68 0.30 -36.76 -34.95
CA LEU A 68 0.19 -37.15 -33.54
C LEU A 68 1.08 -36.31 -32.63
N ALA A 69 2.33 -36.06 -33.06
CA ALA A 69 3.25 -35.20 -32.32
C ALA A 69 2.71 -33.76 -32.18
N ARG A 70 2.12 -33.20 -33.24
CA ARG A 70 1.53 -31.87 -33.22
C ARG A 70 0.28 -31.81 -32.34
N MET A 71 -0.56 -32.84 -32.35
CA MET A 71 -1.70 -32.95 -31.44
C MET A 71 -1.27 -33.00 -29.97
N ALA A 72 -0.20 -33.74 -29.67
CA ALA A 72 0.37 -33.77 -28.32
C ALA A 72 0.90 -32.38 -27.90
N GLN A 73 1.57 -31.65 -28.81
CA GLN A 73 2.00 -30.27 -28.53
C GLN A 73 0.82 -29.33 -28.24
N TYR A 74 -0.28 -29.44 -29.00
CA TYR A 74 -1.47 -28.63 -28.76
C TYR A 74 -2.12 -28.95 -27.41
N GLN A 75 -2.13 -30.22 -26.98
CA GLN A 75 -2.62 -30.60 -25.66
C GLN A 75 -1.78 -29.94 -24.56
N VAL A 76 -0.45 -30.07 -24.65
CA VAL A 76 0.47 -29.43 -23.68
C VAL A 76 0.29 -27.90 -23.65
N GLN A 77 0.09 -27.24 -24.79
CA GLN A 77 -0.19 -25.80 -24.82
C GLN A 77 -1.52 -25.45 -24.15
N ARG A 78 -2.59 -26.22 -24.40
CA ARG A 78 -3.88 -26.02 -23.75
C ARG A 78 -3.79 -26.19 -22.24
N ASP A 79 -3.05 -27.18 -21.78
CA ASP A 79 -2.85 -27.45 -20.35
C ASP A 79 -2.07 -26.31 -19.69
N ARG A 80 -1.00 -25.81 -20.33
CA ARG A 80 -0.26 -24.63 -19.86
C ARG A 80 -1.14 -23.38 -19.77
N ILE A 81 -1.96 -23.12 -20.79
CA ILE A 81 -2.88 -21.96 -20.78
C ILE A 81 -3.92 -22.12 -19.67
N ALA A 82 -4.43 -23.33 -19.45
CA ALA A 82 -5.37 -23.61 -18.36
C ALA A 82 -4.73 -23.37 -16.99
N GLU A 83 -3.48 -23.80 -16.80
CA GLU A 83 -2.72 -23.58 -15.57
C GLU A 83 -2.44 -22.08 -15.34
N GLN A 84 -1.97 -21.36 -16.36
CA GLN A 84 -1.77 -19.89 -16.29
C GLN A 84 -3.06 -19.15 -15.94
N LYS A 85 -4.19 -19.56 -16.53
CA LYS A 85 -5.50 -19.00 -16.19
C LYS A 85 -5.85 -19.24 -14.72
N GLN A 86 -5.59 -20.43 -14.19
CA GLN A 86 -5.84 -20.73 -12.78
C GLN A 86 -4.95 -19.90 -11.85
N GLN A 87 -3.67 -19.74 -12.19
CA GLN A 87 -2.76 -18.88 -11.44
C GLN A 87 -3.23 -17.43 -11.44
N LEU A 88 -3.61 -16.89 -12.60
CA LEU A 88 -4.10 -15.52 -12.70
C LEU A 88 -5.40 -15.30 -11.91
N LEU A 89 -6.32 -16.28 -11.92
CA LEU A 89 -7.54 -16.22 -11.12
C LEU A 89 -7.24 -16.25 -9.61
N TYR A 90 -6.27 -17.06 -9.21
CA TYR A 90 -5.81 -17.10 -7.83
C TYR A 90 -5.21 -15.74 -7.43
N GLU A 91 -4.31 -15.20 -8.23
CA GLU A 91 -3.68 -13.89 -8.01
C GLU A 91 -4.74 -12.78 -7.92
N LEU A 92 -5.67 -12.72 -8.86
CA LEU A 92 -6.77 -11.75 -8.84
C LEU A 92 -7.58 -11.86 -7.55
N SER A 93 -7.95 -13.08 -7.12
CA SER A 93 -8.69 -13.29 -5.87
C SER A 93 -7.92 -12.88 -4.62
N THR A 94 -6.58 -12.95 -4.66
CA THR A 94 -5.73 -12.53 -3.54
C THR A 94 -5.59 -11.02 -3.52
N THR A 95 -5.41 -10.39 -4.69
CA THR A 95 -5.36 -8.94 -4.84
C THR A 95 -6.69 -8.28 -4.47
N GLU A 96 -7.84 -8.85 -4.87
CA GLU A 96 -9.16 -8.36 -4.46
C GLU A 96 -9.31 -8.35 -2.94
N ARG A 97 -8.90 -9.42 -2.26
CA ARG A 97 -8.93 -9.48 -0.78
C ARG A 97 -8.01 -8.44 -0.14
N GLN A 98 -6.83 -8.19 -0.70
CA GLN A 98 -5.91 -7.17 -0.22
C GLN A 98 -6.51 -5.76 -0.38
N VAL A 99 -7.13 -5.47 -1.53
CA VAL A 99 -7.78 -4.18 -1.78
C VAL A 99 -8.93 -3.94 -0.82
N VAL A 100 -9.77 -4.96 -0.57
CA VAL A 100 -10.87 -4.87 0.41
C VAL A 100 -10.33 -4.59 1.81
N PHE A 101 -9.28 -5.29 2.24
CA PHE A 101 -8.65 -5.07 3.54
C PHE A 101 -8.04 -3.66 3.68
N LEU A 102 -7.38 -3.16 2.63
CA LEU A 102 -6.83 -1.80 2.60
C LEU A 102 -7.93 -0.75 2.67
N ASP A 103 -9.04 -0.93 1.95
CA ASP A 103 -10.19 -0.02 2.02
C ASP A 103 -10.84 -0.03 3.41
N GLU A 104 -10.99 -1.19 4.04
CA GLU A 104 -11.48 -1.30 5.43
C GLU A 104 -10.54 -0.60 6.42
N THR A 105 -9.23 -0.78 6.25
CA THR A 105 -8.21 -0.09 7.07
C THR A 105 -8.27 1.42 6.87
N LEU A 106 -8.42 1.88 5.62
CA LEU A 106 -8.56 3.30 5.29
C LEU A 106 -9.80 3.90 5.96
N ARG A 107 -10.95 3.21 5.89
CA ARG A 107 -12.19 3.63 6.56
C ARG A 107 -12.00 3.75 8.07
N SER A 108 -11.34 2.78 8.71
CA SER A 108 -11.05 2.86 10.14
C SER A 108 -10.18 4.06 10.51
N LEU A 109 -9.22 4.44 9.65
CA LEU A 109 -8.40 5.63 9.86
C LEU A 109 -9.19 6.92 9.60
N GLU A 110 -10.06 6.94 8.59
CA GLU A 110 -10.98 8.05 8.29
C GLU A 110 -11.93 8.32 9.46
N ASP A 111 -12.43 7.27 10.12
CA ASP A 111 -13.28 7.40 11.31
C ASP A 111 -12.49 7.97 12.51
N LEU A 112 -11.24 7.52 12.71
CA LEU A 112 -10.39 8.02 13.79
C LEU A 112 -9.99 9.48 13.59
N VAL A 113 -9.64 9.85 12.37
CA VAL A 113 -9.21 11.21 12.02
C VAL A 113 -10.42 12.12 11.81
N GLY A 114 -11.63 11.60 11.64
CA GLY A 114 -12.84 12.38 11.36
C GLY A 114 -12.79 12.96 9.95
N SER A 115 -13.29 12.22 8.96
CA SER A 115 -13.34 12.68 7.57
C SER A 115 -14.49 13.67 7.33
N PRO A 116 -14.22 14.88 6.78
CA PRO A 116 -15.26 15.87 6.47
C PRO A 116 -16.08 15.55 5.20
N HIS A 117 -15.75 14.47 4.47
CA HIS A 117 -16.32 14.20 3.14
C HIS A 117 -16.84 12.77 3.02
N GLY A 118 -17.98 12.62 2.32
CA GLY A 118 -18.66 11.34 2.13
C GLY A 118 -17.72 10.28 1.57
N GLN A 119 -17.65 9.15 2.26
CA GLN A 119 -16.62 8.10 2.14
C GLN A 119 -16.50 7.45 0.74
N ASP A 120 -17.44 7.71 -0.17
CA ASP A 120 -17.49 7.10 -1.50
C ASP A 120 -17.39 8.11 -2.67
N GLU A 121 -17.23 9.41 -2.42
CA GLU A 121 -17.27 10.43 -3.49
C GLU A 121 -15.93 10.60 -4.23
N TYR A 122 -14.82 10.13 -3.65
CA TYR A 122 -13.47 10.35 -4.17
C TYR A 122 -12.71 9.04 -4.45
N PRO A 123 -11.82 9.01 -5.47
CA PRO A 123 -10.88 7.90 -5.67
C PRO A 123 -10.02 7.64 -4.43
N ILE A 124 -9.58 6.39 -4.23
CA ILE A 124 -8.79 5.97 -3.06
C ILE A 124 -7.53 6.84 -2.87
N GLU A 125 -6.82 7.18 -3.94
CA GLU A 125 -5.63 8.02 -3.87
C GLU A 125 -5.92 9.41 -3.27
N GLU A 126 -7.04 10.03 -3.67
CA GLU A 126 -7.46 11.33 -3.16
C GLU A 126 -7.95 11.21 -1.72
N ARG A 127 -8.67 10.13 -1.36
CA ARG A 127 -9.08 9.85 0.02
C ARG A 127 -7.88 9.73 0.95
N VAL A 128 -6.86 8.97 0.55
CA VAL A 128 -5.60 8.84 1.32
C VAL A 128 -4.93 10.20 1.48
N LYS A 129 -4.87 11.01 0.42
CA LYS A 129 -4.29 12.35 0.47
C LYS A 129 -5.04 13.26 1.44
N LEU A 130 -6.36 13.31 1.36
CA LEU A 130 -7.21 14.11 2.25
C LEU A 130 -7.08 13.66 3.71
N LEU A 131 -7.02 12.36 3.95
CA LEU A 131 -6.79 11.79 5.28
C LEU A 131 -5.43 12.22 5.84
N GLN A 132 -4.37 12.14 5.05
CA GLN A 132 -3.03 12.58 5.47
C GLN A 132 -3.01 14.08 5.81
N LEU A 133 -3.66 14.92 4.99
CA LEU A 133 -3.76 16.35 5.26
C LEU A 133 -4.53 16.63 6.56
N SER A 134 -5.68 15.98 6.75
CA SER A 134 -6.49 16.10 7.97
C SER A 134 -5.72 15.63 9.20
N ALA A 135 -5.06 14.48 9.13
CA ALA A 135 -4.24 13.95 10.23
C ALA A 135 -3.10 14.92 10.59
N LEU A 136 -2.44 15.50 9.58
CA LEU A 136 -1.38 16.48 9.79
C LEU A 136 -1.90 17.78 10.43
N GLU A 137 -3.07 18.27 10.02
CA GLU A 137 -3.73 19.43 10.62
C GLU A 137 -4.06 19.19 12.10
N LYS A 138 -4.69 18.03 12.41
CA LYS A 138 -5.04 17.65 13.79
C LYS A 138 -3.78 17.48 14.65
N GLN A 139 -2.76 16.81 14.12
CA GLN A 139 -1.48 16.63 14.81
C GLN A 139 -0.81 17.97 15.08
N PHE A 140 -0.77 18.87 14.10
CA PHE A 140 -0.19 20.20 14.28
C PHE A 140 -0.90 20.98 15.40
N LEU A 141 -2.23 20.94 15.42
CA LEU A 141 -3.01 21.61 16.45
C LEU A 141 -2.76 21.03 17.84
N LEU A 142 -2.72 19.70 17.98
CA LEU A 142 -2.43 19.04 19.26
C LEU A 142 -0.99 19.28 19.75
N GLN A 143 -0.04 19.56 18.86
CA GLN A 143 1.32 19.95 19.27
C GLN A 143 1.41 21.44 19.63
N ALA A 144 0.74 22.29 18.87
CA ALA A 144 0.87 23.73 18.95
C ALA A 144 -0.03 24.38 20.02
N LEU A 145 -1.10 23.70 20.44
CA LEU A 145 -2.07 24.18 21.42
C LEU A 145 -2.04 23.32 22.69
N PRO A 146 -2.32 23.90 23.87
CA PRO A 146 -2.26 23.17 25.13
C PRO A 146 -3.12 21.91 25.12
N THR A 147 -2.52 20.75 25.41
CA THR A 147 -3.21 19.46 25.56
C THR A 147 -2.57 18.64 26.68
N GLY A 148 -3.36 17.76 27.29
CA GLY A 148 -2.86 16.81 28.26
C GLY A 148 -2.61 17.40 29.65
N ARG A 149 -2.16 16.54 30.56
CA ARG A 149 -1.93 16.92 31.96
C ARG A 149 -0.53 17.52 32.12
N PRO A 150 -0.37 18.65 32.84
CA PRO A 150 0.92 19.33 33.04
C PRO A 150 1.80 18.67 34.12
N VAL A 151 1.42 17.50 34.64
CA VAL A 151 2.13 16.80 35.73
C VAL A 151 2.56 15.42 35.27
N SER A 152 3.81 15.04 35.58
CA SER A 152 4.34 13.73 35.20
C SER A 152 3.78 12.57 36.04
N ASN A 153 3.37 12.85 37.28
CA ASN A 153 2.75 11.89 38.19
C ASN A 153 1.40 12.45 38.68
N PHE A 154 0.31 11.97 38.10
CA PHE A 154 -1.02 12.49 38.42
C PHE A 154 -1.54 11.90 39.74
N GLN A 155 -1.73 12.77 40.74
CA GLN A 155 -2.28 12.39 42.05
C GLN A 155 -3.71 12.94 42.30
N GLY A 156 -4.35 13.47 41.26
CA GLY A 156 -5.70 14.02 41.32
C GLY A 156 -5.74 15.56 41.32
N VAL A 157 -6.95 16.09 41.12
CA VAL A 157 -7.23 17.53 41.16
C VAL A 157 -7.67 17.92 42.57
N SER A 158 -7.03 18.93 43.17
CA SER A 158 -7.43 19.51 44.45
C SER A 158 -8.46 20.63 44.30
N SER A 159 -8.42 21.38 43.19
CA SER A 159 -9.38 22.45 42.93
C SER A 159 -9.58 22.67 41.43
N GLY A 160 -10.83 22.84 41.01
CA GLY A 160 -11.18 23.13 39.62
C GLY A 160 -11.27 24.62 39.33
N TYR A 161 -11.44 24.94 38.04
CA TYR A 161 -11.68 26.29 37.54
C TYR A 161 -13.04 26.82 38.00
N GLY A 162 -13.14 28.14 38.21
CA GLY A 162 -14.41 28.82 38.52
C GLY A 162 -14.52 29.39 39.94
N TRP A 163 -15.73 29.82 40.31
CA TRP A 163 -15.99 30.48 41.59
C TRP A 163 -15.92 29.50 42.76
N ARG A 164 -15.05 29.78 43.74
CA ARG A 164 -14.90 28.99 44.96
C ARG A 164 -14.62 29.86 46.18
N GLN A 165 -14.64 29.25 47.36
CA GLN A 165 -14.12 29.89 48.57
C GLN A 165 -12.59 29.78 48.57
N HIS A 166 -11.89 30.91 48.68
CA HIS A 166 -10.43 30.97 48.67
C HIS A 166 -9.87 30.30 49.93
N PRO A 167 -9.01 29.28 49.81
CA PRO A 167 -8.63 28.41 50.92
C PRO A 167 -7.81 29.13 52.01
N VAL A 168 -7.12 30.21 51.64
CA VAL A 168 -6.31 31.01 52.58
C VAL A 168 -7.06 32.24 53.10
N ARG A 169 -7.97 32.81 52.28
CA ARG A 169 -8.58 34.13 52.57
C ARG A 169 -10.02 34.02 53.07
N GLY A 170 -10.67 32.88 52.85
CA GLY A 170 -12.07 32.63 53.23
C GLY A 170 -13.10 33.39 52.40
N THR A 171 -12.66 34.24 51.47
CA THR A 171 -13.47 35.05 50.54
C THR A 171 -13.93 34.24 49.34
N ARG A 172 -15.03 34.64 48.70
CA ARG A 172 -15.45 34.04 47.41
C ARG A 172 -14.59 34.67 46.30
N GLU A 173 -13.73 33.88 45.67
CA GLU A 173 -12.81 34.31 44.63
C GLU A 173 -12.93 33.39 43.40
N PHE A 174 -12.64 33.96 42.23
CA PHE A 174 -12.62 33.20 40.99
C PHE A 174 -11.27 32.51 40.82
N HIS A 175 -11.30 31.21 40.63
CA HIS A 175 -10.11 30.41 40.38
C HIS A 175 -9.87 30.29 38.88
N SER A 176 -8.76 30.89 38.42
CA SER A 176 -8.41 31.03 37.01
C SER A 176 -7.75 29.79 36.38
N GLY A 177 -7.67 28.68 37.11
CA GLY A 177 -7.01 27.46 36.67
C GLY A 177 -7.47 26.20 37.39
N ILE A 178 -6.64 25.16 37.31
CA ILE A 178 -6.80 23.87 37.99
C ILE A 178 -5.60 23.66 38.91
N ASP A 179 -5.88 23.24 40.15
CA ASP A 179 -4.86 22.85 41.12
C ASP A 179 -4.67 21.33 41.08
N TYR A 180 -3.47 20.87 40.71
CA TYR A 180 -3.09 19.46 40.70
C TYR A 180 -2.33 19.09 41.98
N ARG A 181 -2.83 18.07 42.68
CA ARG A 181 -2.14 17.50 43.84
C ARG A 181 -0.81 16.89 43.42
N GLY A 182 0.21 17.09 44.24
CA GLY A 182 1.50 16.47 44.02
C GLY A 182 2.42 16.59 45.22
N SER A 183 3.52 15.86 45.19
CA SER A 183 4.60 16.00 46.15
C SER A 183 5.58 17.07 45.69
N ARG A 184 6.27 17.73 46.63
CA ARG A 184 7.39 18.60 46.22
C ARG A 184 8.42 17.80 45.43
N GLY A 185 8.87 18.36 44.31
CA GLY A 185 9.83 17.71 43.41
C GLY A 185 9.19 16.88 42.29
N ASP A 186 7.88 16.62 42.32
CA ASP A 186 7.19 15.96 41.20
C ASP A 186 7.33 16.79 39.92
N GLY A 187 7.49 16.11 38.77
CA GLY A 187 7.77 16.78 37.50
C GLY A 187 6.57 17.56 36.94
N VAL A 188 6.86 18.76 36.43
CA VAL A 188 5.93 19.61 35.70
C VAL A 188 6.37 19.68 34.24
N ILE A 189 5.46 19.39 33.32
CA ILE A 189 5.75 19.29 31.88
C ILE A 189 4.99 20.35 31.06
N ALA A 190 5.58 20.76 29.94
CA ALA A 190 4.93 21.62 28.97
C ALA A 190 3.75 20.87 28.31
N THR A 191 2.62 21.55 28.13
CA THR A 191 1.40 20.96 27.53
C THR A 191 1.27 21.28 26.04
N ALA A 192 2.18 22.08 25.49
CA ALA A 192 2.30 22.37 24.07
C ALA A 192 3.68 22.95 23.75
N ASP A 193 4.04 22.91 22.48
CA ASP A 193 5.21 23.60 21.95
C ASP A 193 5.09 25.11 22.20
N GLY A 194 6.19 25.75 22.57
CA GLY A 194 6.16 27.17 22.86
C GLY A 194 7.49 27.79 23.27
N ILE A 195 7.44 29.08 23.55
CA ILE A 195 8.57 29.85 24.07
C ILE A 195 8.27 30.24 25.51
N VAL A 196 9.26 30.10 26.39
CA VAL A 196 9.18 30.56 27.77
C VAL A 196 9.12 32.09 27.78
N GLU A 197 7.92 32.64 27.99
CA GLU A 197 7.68 34.08 28.10
C GLU A 197 8.20 34.61 29.45
N TYR A 198 8.02 33.83 30.51
CA TYR A 198 8.41 34.19 31.87
C TYR A 198 8.87 32.95 32.64
N ALA A 199 9.95 33.07 33.41
CA ALA A 199 10.42 32.06 34.36
C ALA A 199 11.13 32.76 35.51
N SER A 200 10.38 33.13 36.55
CA SER A 200 10.93 33.83 37.72
C SER A 200 9.95 33.79 38.91
N TYR A 201 10.38 34.31 40.05
CA TYR A 201 9.50 34.51 41.20
C TYR A 201 8.60 35.74 40.99
N ASN A 202 7.29 35.51 40.91
CA ASN A 202 6.30 36.55 40.68
C ASN A 202 5.84 37.19 42.01
N LYS A 203 6.49 38.30 42.37
CA LYS A 203 6.22 39.00 43.63
C LYS A 203 4.83 39.66 43.64
N GLY A 204 4.07 39.45 44.72
CA GLY A 204 2.82 40.17 45.00
C GLY A 204 1.55 39.61 44.35
N SER A 205 1.65 38.69 43.39
CA SER A 205 0.47 38.06 42.75
C SER A 205 -0.11 36.88 43.52
N GLY A 206 0.74 36.20 44.30
CA GLY A 206 0.40 34.93 44.96
C GLY A 206 0.88 33.68 44.20
N TYR A 207 1.30 33.78 42.94
CA TYR A 207 1.77 32.62 42.16
C TYR A 207 3.09 32.02 42.67
N GLY A 208 3.96 32.81 43.32
CA GLY A 208 5.28 32.34 43.73
C GLY A 208 6.21 32.14 42.53
N ASN A 209 6.96 31.04 42.49
CA ASN A 209 7.74 30.68 41.30
C ASN A 209 6.77 30.33 40.17
N LEU A 210 6.93 31.00 39.04
CA LEU A 210 6.00 30.95 37.93
C LEU A 210 6.75 30.77 36.61
N ILE A 211 6.31 29.80 35.82
CA ILE A 211 6.63 29.69 34.39
C ILE A 211 5.39 30.09 33.59
N ILE A 212 5.57 30.90 32.56
CA ILE A 212 4.56 31.20 31.55
C ILE A 212 5.12 30.78 30.19
N LEU A 213 4.41 29.91 29.48
CA LEU A 213 4.74 29.53 28.12
C LEU A 213 3.79 30.24 27.15
N SER A 214 4.35 30.86 26.11
CA SER A 214 3.60 31.38 24.98
C SER A 214 3.58 30.35 23.86
N HIS A 215 2.39 29.98 23.42
CA HIS A 215 2.14 28.99 22.40
C HIS A 215 1.65 29.63 21.10
N ALA A 216 1.31 28.81 20.11
CA ALA A 216 0.75 29.29 18.86
C ALA A 216 -0.60 29.98 19.07
N PHE A 217 -0.97 30.83 18.10
CA PHE A 217 -2.28 31.48 18.01
C PHE A 217 -2.70 32.33 19.23
N GLY A 218 -1.75 32.73 20.08
CA GLY A 218 -2.02 33.56 21.25
C GLY A 218 -2.47 32.80 22.49
N PHE A 219 -2.32 31.48 22.51
CA PHE A 219 -2.48 30.69 23.73
C PHE A 219 -1.27 30.87 24.66
N ARG A 220 -1.53 30.88 25.97
CA ARG A 220 -0.47 30.77 26.98
C ARG A 220 -0.89 29.86 28.10
N THR A 221 0.10 29.21 28.72
CA THR A 221 -0.09 28.39 29.92
C THR A 221 0.73 28.93 31.07
N PHE A 222 0.19 28.80 32.28
CA PHE A 222 0.81 29.27 33.52
C PHE A 222 1.05 28.07 34.42
N TYR A 223 2.25 27.99 35.01
CA TYR A 223 2.67 26.94 35.93
C TYR A 223 3.20 27.59 37.20
N ALA A 224 2.40 27.59 38.26
CA ALA A 224 2.68 28.32 39.49
C ALA A 224 2.93 27.42 40.70
N HIS A 225 3.35 28.04 41.79
CA HIS A 225 3.73 27.42 43.06
C HIS A 225 4.95 26.48 42.95
N LEU A 226 5.77 26.62 41.90
CA LEU A 226 6.88 25.73 41.60
C LEU A 226 7.97 25.74 42.70
N ASP A 227 8.71 24.64 42.83
CA ASP A 227 9.93 24.56 43.67
C ASP A 227 11.14 24.97 42.83
N THR A 228 11.36 24.26 41.72
CA THR A 228 12.40 24.56 40.72
C THR A 228 11.81 24.91 39.37
N MET A 229 12.52 25.78 38.63
CA MET A 229 12.28 26.07 37.23
C MET A 229 13.49 25.58 36.44
N ASN A 230 13.28 24.62 35.54
CA ASN A 230 14.35 23.97 34.76
C ASN A 230 14.58 24.68 33.42
N VAL A 231 13.85 25.75 33.16
CA VAL A 231 13.89 26.55 31.93
C VAL A 231 14.07 28.03 32.25
N ARG A 232 14.47 28.81 31.24
CA ARG A 232 14.67 30.25 31.33
C ARG A 232 13.90 31.01 30.25
N ALA A 233 13.58 32.29 30.52
CA ALA A 233 12.92 33.15 29.55
C ALA A 233 13.66 33.17 28.19
N GLY A 234 12.89 33.08 27.11
CA GLY A 234 13.39 32.99 25.73
C GLY A 234 13.77 31.58 25.26
N GLN A 235 13.76 30.57 26.13
CA GLN A 235 13.98 29.18 25.72
C GLN A 235 12.76 28.63 24.96
N TYR A 236 13.01 27.90 23.88
CA TYR A 236 11.98 27.09 23.21
C TYR A 236 11.84 25.74 23.91
N VAL A 237 10.60 25.28 24.09
CA VAL A 237 10.26 23.99 24.69
C VAL A 237 9.27 23.24 23.81
N HIS A 238 9.39 21.92 23.79
CA HIS A 238 8.46 21.03 23.15
C HIS A 238 7.39 20.54 24.13
N SER A 239 6.23 20.17 23.60
CA SER A 239 5.21 19.46 24.37
C SER A 239 5.81 18.22 25.04
N GLY A 240 5.56 18.06 26.34
CA GLY A 240 6.11 16.98 27.17
C GLY A 240 7.45 17.29 27.84
N ASP A 241 8.14 18.39 27.49
CA ASP A 241 9.41 18.75 28.13
C ASP A 241 9.25 19.01 29.64
N LEU A 242 10.19 18.52 30.44
CA LEU A 242 10.24 18.81 31.88
C LEU A 242 10.69 20.26 32.11
N ILE A 243 9.75 21.13 32.49
CA ILE A 243 9.99 22.57 32.64
C ILE A 243 10.24 23.00 34.09
N GLY A 244 9.88 22.17 35.07
CA GLY A 244 10.07 22.48 36.49
C GLY A 244 9.57 21.37 37.40
N THR A 245 9.44 21.70 38.67
CA THR A 245 8.92 20.77 39.68
C THR A 245 7.87 21.40 40.57
N ILE A 246 6.93 20.58 41.04
CA ILE A 246 5.89 20.96 41.99
C ILE A 246 6.55 21.46 43.27
N GLY A 247 6.05 22.59 43.79
CA GLY A 247 6.54 23.20 45.02
C GLY A 247 5.40 23.61 45.93
N ASN A 248 5.68 24.63 46.74
CA ASN A 248 4.70 25.26 47.64
C ASN A 248 5.04 26.74 47.84
N THR A 249 5.46 27.43 46.77
CA THR A 249 5.86 28.83 46.82
C THR A 249 4.66 29.77 46.59
N GLY A 250 4.74 31.01 47.05
CA GLY A 250 3.62 31.97 46.93
C GLY A 250 2.50 31.71 47.95
N VAL A 251 1.26 31.99 47.57
CA VAL A 251 0.07 31.79 48.41
C VAL A 251 -0.46 30.37 48.15
N SER A 252 -0.01 29.41 48.95
CA SER A 252 -0.38 28.01 48.82
C SER A 252 -0.55 27.36 50.20
N THR A 253 -1.53 26.47 50.35
CA THR A 253 -1.80 25.73 51.60
C THR A 253 -1.02 24.43 51.73
N GLY A 254 -0.47 23.91 50.62
CA GLY A 254 0.29 22.68 50.58
C GLY A 254 0.81 22.38 49.16
N PRO A 255 1.71 21.40 48.99
CA PRO A 255 2.32 21.14 47.69
C PRO A 255 1.30 20.82 46.60
N HIS A 256 1.31 21.60 45.53
CA HIS A 256 0.47 21.43 44.35
C HIS A 256 1.00 22.26 43.18
N LEU A 257 0.57 21.92 41.96
CA LEU A 257 0.74 22.77 40.79
C LEU A 257 -0.55 23.55 40.55
N HIS A 258 -0.47 24.86 40.43
CA HIS A 258 -1.56 25.66 39.88
C HIS A 258 -1.32 25.89 38.38
N TYR A 259 -2.26 25.42 37.55
CA TYR A 259 -2.16 25.43 36.09
C TYR A 259 -3.29 26.23 35.46
N GLU A 260 -2.96 27.17 34.58
CA GLU A 260 -3.95 27.96 33.84
C GLU A 260 -3.74 27.85 32.33
N VAL A 261 -4.83 27.96 31.58
CA VAL A 261 -4.83 28.16 30.12
C VAL A 261 -5.44 29.52 29.82
N THR A 262 -4.81 30.27 28.94
CA THR A 262 -5.31 31.56 28.46
C THR A 262 -5.30 31.61 26.95
N PHE A 263 -6.25 32.36 26.41
CA PHE A 263 -6.24 32.83 25.03
C PHE A 263 -6.23 34.35 25.04
N ILE A 264 -5.11 34.93 24.58
CA ILE A 264 -4.84 36.37 24.60
C ILE A 264 -4.92 36.94 26.03
N GLN A 265 -6.07 37.48 26.43
CA GLN A 265 -6.30 38.06 27.77
C GLN A 265 -7.38 37.29 28.55
N ARG A 266 -8.03 36.30 27.94
CA ARG A 266 -9.13 35.54 28.54
C ARG A 266 -8.58 34.31 29.25
N LYS A 267 -8.94 34.13 30.52
CA LYS A 267 -8.75 32.88 31.26
C LYS A 267 -9.77 31.86 30.75
N LEU A 268 -9.30 30.67 30.41
CA LEU A 268 -10.12 29.57 29.93
C LEU A 268 -10.13 28.46 30.98
N ASP A 269 -11.20 27.66 30.99
CA ASP A 269 -11.19 26.43 31.77
C ASP A 269 -10.14 25.47 31.19
N PRO A 270 -9.12 25.05 31.95
CA PRO A 270 -8.12 24.11 31.46
C PRO A 270 -8.65 22.69 31.24
N ALA A 271 -9.79 22.30 31.84
CA ALA A 271 -10.24 20.91 31.83
C ALA A 271 -10.48 20.35 30.41
N PRO A 272 -11.16 21.06 29.48
CA PRO A 272 -11.31 20.59 28.10
C PRO A 272 -9.97 20.36 27.40
N PHE A 273 -8.98 21.24 27.59
CA PHE A 273 -7.65 21.10 27.00
C PHE A 273 -6.91 19.87 27.53
N VAL A 274 -7.02 19.61 28.82
CA VAL A 274 -6.32 18.51 29.49
C VAL A 274 -6.79 17.14 28.99
N GLU A 275 -8.08 17.01 28.68
CA GLU A 275 -8.65 15.76 28.16
C GLU A 275 -8.59 15.68 26.63
N TRP A 276 -8.25 16.77 25.92
CA TRP A 276 -8.27 16.85 24.47
C TRP A 276 -7.17 16.03 23.81
N ASN A 277 -7.55 15.13 22.91
CA ASN A 277 -6.67 14.23 22.15
C ASN A 277 -7.33 13.88 20.80
N LEU A 278 -6.73 12.96 20.04
CA LEU A 278 -7.26 12.58 18.72
C LEU A 278 -8.66 11.95 18.78
N GLU A 279 -8.96 11.11 19.77
CA GLU A 279 -10.22 10.39 19.88
C GLU A 279 -11.40 11.33 20.19
N ASN A 280 -11.14 12.41 20.93
CA ASN A 280 -12.15 13.37 21.35
C ASN A 280 -11.88 14.79 20.80
N TYR A 281 -11.28 14.84 19.62
CA TYR A 281 -10.75 16.07 19.01
C TYR A 281 -11.79 17.18 18.89
N GLU A 282 -13.04 16.85 18.58
CA GLU A 282 -14.10 17.85 18.36
C GLU A 282 -14.57 18.55 19.65
N ASN A 283 -14.37 17.92 20.82
CA ASN A 283 -14.87 18.43 22.10
C ASN A 283 -14.38 19.83 22.43
N ILE A 284 -13.15 20.18 22.02
CA ILE A 284 -12.57 21.48 22.33
C ILE A 284 -13.35 22.62 21.68
N PHE A 285 -13.90 22.39 20.48
CA PHE A 285 -14.62 23.40 19.71
C PHE A 285 -16.01 23.68 20.29
N GLU A 286 -16.60 22.70 20.96
CA GLU A 286 -17.89 22.81 21.62
C GLU A 286 -17.79 23.33 23.05
N GLN A 287 -16.76 22.89 23.80
CA GLN A 287 -16.64 23.17 25.23
C GLN A 287 -15.93 24.49 25.55
N VAL A 288 -15.09 24.99 24.64
CA VAL A 288 -14.29 26.21 24.88
C VAL A 288 -14.84 27.37 24.07
N GLU A 289 -15.64 28.21 24.73
CA GLU A 289 -16.16 29.43 24.14
C GLU A 289 -15.14 30.58 24.14
N GLY A 290 -15.27 31.48 23.17
CA GLY A 290 -14.48 32.72 23.10
C GLY A 290 -13.13 32.60 22.38
N VAL A 291 -12.80 31.41 21.86
CA VAL A 291 -11.74 31.22 20.88
C VAL A 291 -12.38 31.18 19.49
N PRO A 292 -11.87 31.93 18.49
CA PRO A 292 -12.39 31.91 17.12
C PRO A 292 -11.91 30.65 16.37
N TRP A 293 -12.38 29.48 16.80
CA TRP A 293 -11.92 28.17 16.32
C TRP A 293 -11.97 28.04 14.79
N GLY A 294 -13.05 28.48 14.15
CA GLY A 294 -13.17 28.42 12.69
C GLY A 294 -12.06 29.18 11.95
N SER A 295 -11.71 30.38 12.41
CA SER A 295 -10.61 31.16 11.82
C SER A 295 -9.24 30.53 12.10
N LEU A 296 -9.05 29.95 13.29
CA LEU A 296 -7.80 29.28 13.66
C LEU A 296 -7.58 28.02 12.82
N VAL A 297 -8.57 27.14 12.75
CA VAL A 297 -8.52 25.91 11.96
C VAL A 297 -8.31 26.23 10.48
N GLN A 298 -8.99 27.25 9.95
CA GLN A 298 -8.78 27.70 8.58
C GLN A 298 -7.34 28.19 8.33
N ALA A 299 -6.74 28.90 9.28
CA ALA A 299 -5.35 29.35 9.17
C ALA A 299 -4.37 28.16 9.16
N VAL A 300 -4.61 27.13 10.00
CA VAL A 300 -3.81 25.90 9.99
C VAL A 300 -3.97 25.16 8.66
N HIS A 301 -5.20 24.98 8.19
CA HIS A 301 -5.49 24.34 6.91
C HIS A 301 -4.72 24.99 5.75
N GLN A 302 -4.74 26.31 5.66
CA GLN A 302 -3.99 27.05 4.65
C GLN A 302 -2.48 26.85 4.75
N GLN A 303 -1.95 26.79 5.99
CA GLN A 303 -0.52 26.59 6.23
C GLN A 303 -0.06 25.17 5.86
N VAL A 304 -0.86 24.17 6.19
CA VAL A 304 -0.60 22.76 5.84
C VAL A 304 -0.63 22.58 4.32
N GLN A 305 -1.68 23.08 3.65
CA GLN A 305 -1.76 23.03 2.18
C GLN A 305 -0.60 23.75 1.48
N LYS A 306 -0.20 24.92 1.98
CA LYS A 306 0.95 25.65 1.43
C LYS A 306 2.24 24.82 1.55
N THR A 307 2.43 24.15 2.69
CA THR A 307 3.62 23.33 2.94
C THR A 307 3.64 22.11 2.03
N GLU A 308 2.50 21.43 1.87
CA GLU A 308 2.35 20.30 0.94
C GLU A 308 2.69 20.69 -0.50
N ARG A 309 2.16 21.81 -1.00
CA ARG A 309 2.49 22.33 -2.34
C ARG A 309 3.99 22.59 -2.54
N LEU A 310 4.65 23.18 -1.54
CA LEU A 310 6.09 23.46 -1.61
C LEU A 310 6.94 22.19 -1.61
N LEU A 311 6.55 21.20 -0.81
CA LEU A 311 7.24 19.90 -0.77
C LEU A 311 7.04 19.12 -2.08
N SER A 312 5.84 19.13 -2.63
CA SER A 312 5.53 18.52 -3.92
C SER A 312 6.38 19.12 -5.04
N GLN A 313 6.48 20.45 -5.12
CA GLN A 313 7.31 21.14 -6.13
C GLN A 313 8.80 20.75 -6.04
N LYS A 314 9.35 20.66 -4.82
CA LYS A 314 10.75 20.25 -4.63
C LYS A 314 11.02 18.78 -4.99
N GLY A 315 10.05 17.89 -4.80
CA GLY A 315 10.15 16.49 -5.21
C GLY A 315 10.33 16.35 -6.73
N PHE A 316 9.56 17.12 -7.51
CA PHE A 316 9.68 17.15 -8.97
C PHE A 316 11.02 17.72 -9.46
N GLU A 317 11.61 18.70 -8.77
CA GLU A 317 12.92 19.25 -9.13
C GLU A 317 14.09 18.28 -8.80
N SER A 318 13.92 17.39 -7.82
CA SER A 318 14.94 16.39 -7.46
C SER A 318 14.98 15.16 -8.36
N GLU A 319 13.88 14.83 -9.05
CA GLU A 319 13.83 13.72 -10.02
C GLU A 319 14.26 14.12 -11.44
N ALA A 320 14.38 15.43 -11.70
CA ALA A 320 14.75 15.98 -13.00
C ALA A 320 16.26 16.27 -13.17
N ASN A 321 17.09 15.97 -12.17
CA ASN A 321 18.55 16.08 -12.19
C ASN A 321 19.23 14.72 -11.98
#